data_AF-A0A9R0XN46-F1
#
_entry.id   AF-A0A9R0XN46-F1
#
_cell.length_a   1.000
_cell.length_b   1.000
_cell.length_c   1.000
_cell.angle_alpha   90.00
_cell.angle_beta   90.00
_cell.angle_gamma   90.00
#
_symmetry.space_group_name_H-M   'P 1'
#
loop_
_entity.id
_entity.type
_entity.pdbx_description
1 polymer ?
#
loop_
_entity_poly.entity_id
_entity_poly.type
_entity_poly.pdbx_seq_one_letter_code
_entity_poly.pdbx_strand_id
1 'polypeptide(L)'
;MALVGNKIYFLLDNNSIIEFVLDKHTLGLVEEVPCTYDQILIMSTEDGCLGLAGVERFNFNLNLWSKVASIDGVVTWTHLSVIELVKILAPEAVSVCMAGGIGAHAVGCAVDADVIFIDVYPSIYMIHLKSMKIEEVSKERVGKQYVFPYTSFYAPGIAIGGANDQVELLNNS
;
A
#
# COMPACT_ATOMS: atom_id res chain seq x y z
N MET A 1 1.41 -5.52 -6.06
CA MET A 1 2.62 -5.56 -6.90
C MET A 1 3.54 -4.47 -6.40
N ALA A 2 4.85 -4.69 -6.36
CA ALA A 2 5.82 -3.67 -5.98
C ALA A 2 7.02 -3.68 -6.93
N LEU A 3 7.59 -2.50 -7.17
CA LEU A 3 8.87 -2.32 -7.87
C LEU A 3 9.95 -2.02 -6.83
N VAL A 4 10.99 -2.85 -6.79
CA VAL A 4 12.11 -2.69 -5.86
C VAL A 4 13.40 -2.82 -6.66
N GLY A 5 14.13 -1.71 -6.78
CA GLY A 5 15.30 -1.62 -7.67
C GLY A 5 14.94 -2.05 -9.10
N ASN A 6 15.54 -3.15 -9.56
CA ASN A 6 15.37 -3.69 -10.91
C ASN A 6 14.39 -4.87 -11.00
N LYS A 7 13.54 -5.05 -9.98
CA LYS A 7 12.67 -6.23 -9.84
C LYS A 7 11.22 -5.82 -9.59
N ILE A 8 10.30 -6.49 -10.27
CA ILE A 8 8.86 -6.41 -9.97
C ILE A 8 8.46 -7.65 -9.18
N TYR A 9 7.72 -7.45 -8.10
CA TYR A 9 7.21 -8.50 -7.23
C TYR A 9 5.69 -8.58 -7.33
N PHE A 10 5.18 -9.81 -7.46
CA PHE A 10 3.74 -10.10 -7.48
C PHE A 10 3.40 -11.12 -6.41
N LEU A 11 2.24 -10.90 -5.77
CA LEU A 11 1.64 -11.88 -4.88
C LEU A 11 0.68 -12.74 -5.69
N LEU A 12 0.76 -14.04 -5.50
CA LEU A 12 -0.20 -15.00 -6.04
C LEU A 12 -1.26 -15.35 -4.99
N ASP A 13 -2.40 -15.86 -5.42
CA ASP A 13 -3.53 -16.21 -4.53
C ASP A 13 -3.18 -17.27 -3.48
N ASN A 14 -2.15 -18.07 -3.74
CA ASN A 14 -1.62 -19.05 -2.79
C ASN A 14 -0.59 -18.45 -1.81
N ASN A 15 -0.54 -17.11 -1.67
CA ASN A 15 0.40 -16.38 -0.83
C ASN A 15 1.89 -16.57 -1.17
N SER A 16 2.19 -17.07 -2.37
CA SER A 16 3.57 -17.11 -2.87
C SER A 16 3.94 -15.83 -3.60
N ILE A 17 5.23 -15.48 -3.55
CA ILE A 17 5.76 -14.28 -4.20
C ILE A 17 6.61 -14.68 -5.40
N ILE A 18 6.29 -14.14 -6.56
CA ILE A 18 7.13 -14.23 -7.76
C ILE A 18 7.89 -12.92 -7.95
N GLU A 19 9.14 -13.02 -8.40
CA GLU A 19 9.93 -11.88 -8.87
C GLU A 19 10.14 -11.94 -10.37
N PHE A 20 10.09 -10.77 -11.00
CA PHE A 20 10.49 -10.55 -12.38
C PHE A 20 11.64 -9.57 -12.42
N VAL A 21 12.81 -10.00 -12.91
CA VAL A 21 13.99 -9.16 -13.07
C VAL A 21 13.91 -8.46 -14.44
N LEU A 22 13.81 -7.13 -14.45
CA LEU A 22 13.53 -6.36 -15.67
C LEU A 22 14.65 -6.49 -16.70
N ASP A 23 15.90 -6.20 -16.35
CA ASP A 23 17.03 -6.22 -17.32
C ASP A 23 17.30 -7.60 -17.91
N LYS A 24 16.99 -8.66 -17.17
CA LYS A 24 17.25 -10.05 -17.59
C LYS A 24 16.02 -10.71 -18.21
N HIS A 25 14.85 -10.09 -18.08
CA HIS A 25 13.55 -10.67 -18.45
C HIS A 25 13.32 -12.07 -17.87
N THR A 26 13.81 -12.32 -16.65
CA THR A 26 13.70 -13.62 -15.98
C THR A 26 12.66 -13.58 -14.88
N LEU A 27 11.87 -14.64 -14.78
CA LEU A 27 10.90 -14.86 -13.71
C LEU A 27 11.42 -15.92 -12.72
N GLY A 28 11.29 -15.66 -11.42
CA GLY A 28 11.67 -16.57 -10.35
C GLY A 28 10.66 -16.61 -9.21
N LEU A 29 10.66 -17.68 -8.42
CA LEU A 29 9.89 -17.80 -7.18
C LEU A 29 10.78 -17.40 -6.00
N VAL A 30 10.30 -16.50 -5.14
CA VAL A 30 11.13 -15.84 -4.11
C VAL A 30 10.98 -16.42 -2.71
N GLU A 31 9.83 -17.01 -2.38
CA GLU A 31 9.46 -17.73 -1.14
C GLU A 31 8.00 -17.41 -0.73
N GLU A 32 7.55 -18.09 0.31
CA GLU A 32 6.28 -17.87 1.01
C GLU A 32 6.36 -16.65 1.94
N VAL A 33 5.24 -15.96 2.12
CA VAL A 33 5.07 -14.83 3.04
C VAL A 33 5.28 -15.25 4.50
N PRO A 34 5.69 -14.35 5.41
CA PRO A 34 5.97 -14.72 6.81
C PRO A 34 4.70 -15.03 7.61
N CYS A 35 3.52 -14.66 7.12
CA CYS A 35 2.26 -14.73 7.84
C CYS A 35 1.07 -14.92 6.90
N THR A 36 0.01 -15.54 7.42
CA THR A 36 -1.27 -15.67 6.72
C THR A 36 -2.20 -14.54 7.14
N TYR A 37 -2.47 -13.63 6.21
CA TYR A 37 -3.54 -12.63 6.32
C TYR A 37 -4.60 -12.88 5.25
N ASP A 38 -5.83 -12.46 5.48
CA ASP A 38 -6.92 -12.52 4.49
C ASP A 38 -6.60 -11.76 3.19
N GLN A 39 -5.76 -10.73 3.31
CA GLN A 39 -5.31 -9.89 2.22
C GLN A 39 -3.93 -9.35 2.56
N ILE A 40 -2.97 -9.56 1.66
CA ILE A 40 -1.59 -9.11 1.80
C ILE A 40 -1.29 -8.10 0.70
N LEU A 41 -0.70 -6.98 1.07
CA LEU A 41 -0.16 -6.02 0.13
C LEU A 41 1.34 -6.21 0.02
N ILE A 42 1.84 -6.37 -1.21
CA ILE A 42 3.27 -6.22 -1.49
C ILE A 42 3.53 -4.75 -1.81
N MET A 43 4.53 -4.19 -1.15
CA MET A 43 4.97 -2.80 -1.31
C MET A 43 6.50 -2.74 -1.33
N SER A 44 7.08 -1.60 -1.69
CA SER A 44 8.47 -1.28 -1.36
C SER A 44 8.52 -0.57 -0.02
N THR A 45 9.62 -0.72 0.70
CA THR A 45 9.90 -0.01 1.97
C THR A 45 10.76 1.22 1.73
N GLU A 46 10.87 2.10 2.73
CA GLU A 46 11.67 3.34 2.62
C GLU A 46 13.16 3.09 2.35
N ASP A 47 13.69 1.97 2.86
CA ASP A 47 15.05 1.49 2.61
C ASP A 47 15.21 0.79 1.25
N GLY A 48 14.19 0.85 0.37
CA GLY A 48 14.23 0.26 -0.95
C GLY A 48 14.28 -1.27 -0.92
N CYS A 49 13.71 -1.89 0.10
CA CYS A 49 13.55 -3.33 0.23
C CYS A 49 12.13 -3.77 -0.14
N LEU A 50 11.92 -5.08 -0.25
CA LEU A 50 10.60 -5.64 -0.47
C LEU A 50 9.81 -5.65 0.84
N GLY A 51 8.67 -4.98 0.86
CA GLY A 51 7.78 -4.91 2.02
C GLY A 51 6.50 -5.71 1.87
N LEU A 52 5.91 -6.06 3.02
CA LEU A 52 4.56 -6.59 3.11
C LEU A 52 3.75 -5.85 4.15
N ALA A 53 2.46 -5.68 3.87
CA ALA A 53 1.50 -5.21 4.85
C ALA A 53 0.30 -6.15 4.90
N GLY A 54 -0.19 -6.43 6.11
CA GLY A 54 -1.38 -7.24 6.33
C GLY A 54 -2.04 -6.91 7.66
N VAL A 55 -3.36 -7.12 7.73
CA VAL A 55 -4.15 -6.82 8.93
C VAL A 55 -4.60 -8.11 9.59
N GLU A 56 -4.42 -8.19 10.91
CA GLU A 56 -5.11 -9.19 11.72
C GLU A 56 -6.60 -8.85 11.76
N ARG A 57 -7.39 -9.52 10.92
CA ARG A 57 -8.79 -9.22 10.60
C ARG A 57 -9.64 -8.74 11.79
N PHE A 58 -9.58 -9.45 12.92
CA PHE A 58 -10.42 -9.18 14.09
C PHE A 58 -9.71 -8.47 15.24
N ASN A 59 -8.38 -8.35 15.18
CA ASN A 59 -7.59 -7.62 16.18
C ASN A 59 -7.26 -6.20 15.72
N PHE A 60 -7.49 -5.87 14.44
CA PHE A 60 -7.23 -4.55 13.87
C PHE A 60 -5.77 -4.11 14.02
N ASN A 61 -4.85 -5.08 14.00
CA ASN A 61 -3.42 -4.83 14.00
C ASN A 61 -2.91 -4.88 12.57
N LEU A 62 -2.51 -3.71 12.05
CA LEU A 62 -1.78 -3.61 10.80
C LEU A 62 -0.31 -3.93 11.05
N ASN A 63 0.17 -5.02 10.46
CA ASN A 63 1.54 -5.48 10.56
C ASN A 63 2.32 -5.08 9.30
N LEU A 64 3.50 -4.48 9.48
CA LEU A 64 4.42 -4.13 8.41
C LEU A 64 5.69 -4.99 8.51
N TRP A 65 6.15 -5.48 7.37
CA TRP A 65 7.31 -6.35 7.24
C TRP A 65 8.25 -5.86 6.15
N SER A 66 9.54 -6.18 6.27
CA SER A 66 10.55 -5.96 5.24
C SER A 66 11.38 -7.23 5.02
N LYS A 67 11.69 -7.54 3.77
CA LYS A 67 12.61 -8.61 3.38
C LYS A 67 14.00 -8.01 3.26
N VAL A 68 14.80 -8.16 4.31
CA VAL A 68 16.17 -7.63 4.41
C VAL A 68 17.15 -8.80 4.45
N ALA A 69 18.36 -8.62 3.92
CA ALA A 69 19.45 -9.56 4.12
C ALA A 69 19.96 -9.45 5.57
N SER A 70 19.93 -10.54 6.34
CA SER A 70 20.54 -10.54 7.67
C SER A 70 22.07 -10.52 7.59
N ILE A 71 22.73 -10.26 8.72
CA ILE A 71 24.18 -10.11 8.83
C ILE A 71 24.94 -11.35 8.33
N ASP A 72 24.33 -12.53 8.42
CA ASP A 72 24.84 -13.82 7.93
C ASP A 72 24.54 -14.07 6.44
N GLY A 73 23.91 -13.10 5.75
CA GLY A 73 23.58 -13.17 4.33
C GLY A 73 22.29 -13.93 4.01
N VAL A 74 21.55 -14.42 5.02
CA VAL A 74 20.26 -15.08 4.80
C VAL A 74 19.19 -14.02 4.58
N VAL A 75 18.42 -14.12 3.50
CA VAL A 75 17.35 -13.15 3.25
C VAL A 75 16.11 -13.61 4.01
N THR A 76 15.69 -12.88 5.04
CA THR A 76 14.53 -13.24 5.86
C THR A 76 13.57 -12.07 6.03
N TRP A 77 12.32 -12.39 6.36
CA TRP A 77 11.32 -11.39 6.71
C TRP A 77 11.57 -10.87 8.12
N THR A 78 11.73 -9.55 8.23
CA THR A 78 11.83 -8.83 9.50
C THR A 78 10.52 -8.10 9.75
N HIS A 79 9.94 -8.27 10.94
CA HIS A 79 8.78 -7.51 11.37
C HIS A 79 9.23 -6.08 11.72
N LEU A 80 8.70 -5.10 11.00
CA LEU A 80 9.09 -3.69 11.17
C LEU A 80 8.32 -3.03 12.31
N SER A 81 7.00 -3.18 12.29
CA SER A 81 6.12 -2.48 13.22
C SER A 81 4.70 -3.03 13.20
N VAL A 82 3.95 -2.72 14.26
CA VAL A 82 2.51 -2.91 14.36
C VAL A 82 1.83 -1.56 14.57
N ILE A 83 0.76 -1.31 13.83
CA ILE A 83 -0.14 -0.18 14.01
C ILE A 83 -1.48 -0.72 14.51
N GLU A 84 -1.83 -0.38 15.75
CA GLU A 84 -3.10 -0.72 16.37
C GLU A 84 -4.21 0.20 15.83
N LEU A 85 -4.92 -0.24 14.79
CA LEU A 85 -5.89 0.59 14.09
C LEU A 85 -7.04 1.03 15.01
N VAL A 86 -7.37 0.27 16.04
CA VAL A 86 -8.38 0.64 17.05
C VAL A 86 -8.07 1.95 17.78
N LYS A 87 -6.81 2.38 17.82
CA LYS A 87 -6.39 3.64 18.46
C LYS A 87 -6.63 4.87 17.59
N ILE A 88 -6.76 4.68 16.28
CA ILE A 88 -6.91 5.76 15.30
C ILE A 88 -8.27 5.75 14.61
N LEU A 89 -8.97 4.61 14.57
CA LEU A 89 -10.32 4.48 14.06
C LEU A 89 -11.37 4.96 15.06
N ALA A 90 -12.51 5.44 14.54
CA ALA A 90 -13.67 5.71 15.37
C ALA A 90 -14.20 4.39 16.00
N PRO A 91 -14.53 4.36 17.30
CA PRO A 91 -15.07 3.17 17.96
C PRO A 91 -16.30 2.59 17.27
N GLU A 92 -17.16 3.44 16.71
CA GLU A 92 -18.37 3.06 15.99
C GLU A 92 -18.03 2.27 14.71
N ALA A 93 -16.99 2.70 13.97
CA ALA A 93 -16.54 2.01 12.76
C ALA A 93 -16.02 0.60 13.08
N VAL A 94 -15.22 0.47 14.15
CA VAL A 94 -14.73 -0.83 14.63
C VAL A 94 -15.89 -1.72 15.06
N SER A 95 -16.85 -1.17 15.81
CA SER A 95 -18.02 -1.92 16.31
C SER A 95 -18.91 -2.44 15.18
N VAL A 96 -19.26 -1.59 14.21
CA VAL A 96 -20.10 -1.98 13.05
C VAL A 96 -19.40 -3.07 12.22
N CYS A 97 -18.11 -2.88 11.96
CA CYS A 97 -17.31 -3.81 11.18
C CYS A 97 -17.18 -5.19 11.87
N MET A 98 -17.06 -5.22 13.19
CA MET A 98 -17.03 -6.45 13.99
C MET A 98 -18.39 -7.12 14.07
N ALA A 99 -19.48 -6.37 14.28
CA ALA A 99 -20.83 -6.91 14.34
C ALA A 99 -21.25 -7.60 13.04
N GLY A 100 -20.74 -7.12 11.89
CA GLY A 100 -20.92 -7.76 10.58
C GLY A 100 -20.04 -8.99 10.34
N GLY A 101 -19.11 -9.34 11.25
CA GLY A 101 -18.14 -10.42 11.03
C GLY A 101 -17.13 -10.13 9.90
N ILE A 102 -16.98 -8.86 9.53
CA ILE A 102 -16.16 -8.45 8.40
C ILE A 102 -14.71 -8.23 8.86
N GLY A 103 -14.50 -7.47 9.93
CA GLY A 103 -13.15 -7.09 10.37
C GLY A 103 -12.41 -6.20 9.36
N ALA A 104 -11.14 -5.91 9.61
CA ALA A 104 -10.35 -5.00 8.80
C ALA A 104 -9.44 -5.71 7.78
N HIS A 105 -9.24 -5.09 6.62
CA HIS A 105 -8.37 -5.60 5.55
C HIS A 105 -7.49 -4.50 4.97
N ALA A 106 -6.23 -4.82 4.64
CA ALA A 106 -5.41 -3.93 3.83
C ALA A 106 -5.78 -4.08 2.35
N VAL A 107 -6.18 -2.98 1.70
CA VAL A 107 -6.76 -3.01 0.34
C VAL A 107 -5.95 -2.28 -0.71
N GLY A 108 -4.99 -1.44 -0.30
CA GLY A 108 -4.06 -0.81 -1.22
C GLY A 108 -2.98 -0.01 -0.49
N CYS A 109 -1.94 0.39 -1.20
CA CYS A 109 -0.87 1.23 -0.67
C CYS A 109 -0.28 2.10 -1.77
N ALA A 110 0.19 3.30 -1.43
CA ALA A 110 1.03 4.13 -2.29
C ALA A 110 2.32 4.43 -1.54
N VAL A 111 3.42 3.76 -1.95
CA VAL A 111 4.70 3.86 -1.24
C VAL A 111 5.25 5.27 -1.29
N ASP A 112 5.26 5.89 -2.48
CA ASP A 112 5.81 7.24 -2.67
C ASP A 112 5.08 8.32 -1.86
N ALA A 113 3.84 8.03 -1.43
CA ALA A 113 3.03 8.93 -0.61
C ALA A 113 2.95 8.49 0.86
N ASP A 114 3.67 7.43 1.26
CA ASP A 114 3.67 6.85 2.60
C ASP A 114 2.27 6.55 3.15
N VAL A 115 1.36 6.06 2.29
CA VAL A 115 -0.03 5.76 2.66
C VAL A 115 -0.41 4.31 2.44
N ILE A 116 -1.25 3.82 3.34
CA ILE A 116 -1.94 2.54 3.22
C ILE A 116 -3.46 2.77 3.30
N PHE A 117 -4.21 1.98 2.54
CA PHE A 117 -5.66 1.99 2.54
C PHE A 117 -6.16 0.75 3.29
N ILE A 118 -6.95 0.98 4.33
CA ILE A 118 -7.57 -0.06 5.13
C ILE A 118 -9.08 -0.01 4.92
N ASP A 119 -9.62 -1.16 4.58
CA ASP A 119 -11.04 -1.41 4.55
C ASP A 119 -11.53 -1.73 5.97
N VAL A 120 -12.45 -0.91 6.46
CA VAL A 120 -13.21 -1.11 7.69
C VAL A 120 -14.67 -0.82 7.38
N TYR A 121 -15.45 -1.87 7.11
CA TYR A 121 -16.82 -1.74 6.63
C TYR A 121 -17.65 -0.77 7.50
N PRO A 122 -18.37 0.19 6.89
CA PRO A 122 -18.69 0.32 5.46
C PRO A 122 -17.73 1.19 4.64
N SER A 123 -16.57 1.55 5.18
CA SER A 123 -15.73 2.61 4.62
C SER A 123 -14.31 2.13 4.32
N ILE A 124 -13.61 2.92 3.50
CA ILE A 124 -12.16 2.79 3.30
C ILE A 124 -11.49 3.99 3.92
N TYR A 125 -10.46 3.72 4.71
CA TYR A 125 -9.64 4.71 5.37
C TYR A 125 -8.25 4.75 4.75
N MET A 126 -7.78 5.93 4.41
CA MET A 126 -6.39 6.21 4.08
C MET A 126 -5.63 6.55 5.36
N ILE A 127 -4.49 5.91 5.59
CA ILE A 127 -3.64 6.13 6.76
C ILE A 127 -2.27 6.60 6.28
N HIS A 128 -1.85 7.78 6.74
CA HIS A 128 -0.51 8.29 6.54
C HIS A 128 0.45 7.66 7.56
N LEU A 129 1.31 6.75 7.12
CA LEU A 129 2.13 5.91 8.00
C LEU A 129 3.09 6.70 8.90
N LYS A 130 3.60 7.85 8.44
CA LYS A 130 4.51 8.69 9.22
C LYS A 130 3.80 9.54 10.28
N SER A 131 2.66 10.12 9.92
CA SER A 131 1.94 11.06 10.80
C SER A 131 0.84 10.39 11.62
N MET A 132 0.50 9.15 11.30
CA MET A 132 -0.63 8.40 11.83
C MET A 132 -1.98 9.12 11.67
N LYS A 133 -2.07 10.08 10.76
CA LYS A 133 -3.34 10.71 10.37
C LYS A 133 -4.17 9.72 9.55
N ILE A 134 -5.47 9.75 9.78
CA ILE A 134 -6.45 8.89 9.13
C ILE A 134 -7.52 9.74 8.45
N GLU A 135 -7.89 9.35 7.24
CA GLU A 135 -8.90 10.02 6.42
C GLU A 135 -9.86 8.98 5.85
N GLU A 136 -11.16 9.23 5.96
CA GLU A 136 -12.18 8.40 5.30
C GLU A 136 -12.31 8.81 3.84
N VAL A 137 -11.95 7.91 2.91
CA VAL A 137 -11.87 8.22 1.46
C VAL A 137 -12.98 7.59 0.63
N SER A 138 -13.77 6.67 1.21
CA SER A 138 -14.94 6.08 0.58
C SER A 138 -15.98 5.73 1.63
N LYS A 139 -17.26 5.95 1.29
CA LYS A 139 -18.43 5.57 2.10
C LYS A 139 -19.23 4.50 1.39
N GLU A 140 -19.95 3.69 2.16
CA GLU A 140 -20.95 2.74 1.66
C GLU A 140 -20.42 1.75 0.61
N ARG A 141 -19.26 1.16 0.85
CA ARG A 141 -18.71 0.19 -0.11
C ARG A 141 -19.60 -1.05 -0.21
N VAL A 142 -19.59 -1.66 -1.40
CA VAL A 142 -20.24 -2.94 -1.69
C VAL A 142 -19.17 -3.96 -2.05
N GLY A 143 -19.11 -5.06 -1.28
CA GLY A 143 -18.19 -6.17 -1.55
C GLY A 143 -16.71 -5.85 -1.29
N LYS A 144 -15.84 -6.84 -1.51
CA LYS A 144 -14.38 -6.72 -1.33
C LYS A 144 -13.81 -5.77 -2.38
N GLN A 145 -13.01 -4.80 -1.96
CA GLN A 145 -12.39 -3.82 -2.85
C GLN A 145 -10.86 -3.90 -2.78
N TYR A 146 -10.23 -3.47 -3.87
CA TYR A 146 -8.79 -3.20 -3.95
C TYR A 146 -8.62 -1.74 -4.37
N VAL A 147 -7.69 -1.04 -3.75
CA VAL A 147 -7.36 0.34 -4.05
C VAL A 147 -6.06 0.36 -4.83
N PHE A 148 -6.11 0.92 -6.03
CA PHE A 148 -4.94 1.13 -6.90
C PHE A 148 -4.68 2.64 -6.97
N PRO A 149 -3.93 3.20 -6.01
CA PRO A 149 -3.64 4.62 -6.02
C PRO A 149 -2.78 4.95 -7.25
N TYR A 150 -3.11 6.07 -7.89
CA TYR A 150 -2.40 6.57 -9.06
C TYR A 150 -2.02 8.02 -8.81
N THR A 151 -0.73 8.33 -8.94
CA THR A 151 -0.25 9.70 -9.03
C THR A 151 -0.19 10.08 -10.51
N SER A 152 -0.96 11.09 -10.92
CA SER A 152 -0.86 11.61 -12.28
C SER A 152 0.47 12.33 -12.46
N PHE A 153 1.26 11.92 -13.43
CA PHE A 153 2.44 12.69 -13.85
C PHE A 153 1.99 13.88 -14.69
N TYR A 154 2.67 15.01 -14.53
CA TYR A 154 2.52 16.15 -15.44
C TYR A 154 2.97 15.69 -16.83
N ALA A 155 2.03 15.56 -17.77
CA ALA A 155 2.36 15.50 -19.17
C ALA A 155 2.62 16.94 -19.62
N PRO A 156 3.87 17.32 -19.97
CA PRO A 156 4.11 18.62 -20.57
C PRO A 156 3.24 18.70 -21.82
N GLY A 157 2.32 19.67 -21.85
CA GLY A 157 1.47 19.88 -23.02
C GLY A 157 2.38 19.93 -24.23
N ILE A 158 2.09 19.10 -25.24
CA ILE A 158 2.76 19.19 -26.54
C ILE A 158 2.39 20.57 -27.08
N ALA A 159 3.25 21.56 -26.82
CA ALA A 159 3.22 22.84 -27.49
C ALA A 159 3.64 22.56 -28.93
N ILE A 160 2.68 22.18 -29.76
CA ILE A 160 2.83 22.23 -31.20
C ILE A 160 2.99 23.72 -31.50
N GLY A 161 4.21 24.11 -31.88
CA GLY A 161 4.60 25.50 -32.05
C GLY A 161 3.60 26.28 -32.88
N GLY A 162 3.00 27.28 -32.24
CA GLY A 162 2.24 28.34 -32.87
C GLY A 162 2.54 29.61 -32.09
N ALA A 163 3.37 30.47 -32.67
CA ALA A 163 3.83 31.72 -32.09
C ALA A 163 2.67 32.59 -31.58
N ASN A 164 2.81 33.10 -30.36
CA ASN A 164 2.74 34.53 -30.01
C ASN A 164 2.37 34.69 -28.53
N ASP A 165 3.37 35.09 -27.75
CA ASP A 165 3.35 36.11 -26.70
C ASP A 165 2.00 36.43 -26.03
N GLN A 166 1.88 36.13 -24.74
CA GLN A 166 2.10 37.11 -23.67
C GLN A 166 1.84 36.45 -22.30
N VAL A 167 2.78 36.68 -21.39
CA VAL A 167 2.69 36.30 -19.97
C VAL A 167 1.80 37.32 -19.28
N GLU A 168 0.60 36.93 -18.84
CA GLU A 168 -0.11 37.64 -17.78
C GLU A 168 0.09 36.89 -16.46
N LEU A 169 0.96 37.46 -15.64
CA LEU A 169 0.99 37.23 -14.20
C LEU A 169 -0.26 37.85 -13.59
N LEU A 170 -1.16 37.04 -13.04
CA LEU A 170 -2.14 37.52 -12.07
C LEU A 170 -1.88 36.87 -10.71
N ASN A 171 -1.20 37.67 -9.90
CA ASN A 171 -1.14 37.56 -8.46
C ASN A 171 -2.50 37.93 -7.83
N ASN A 172 -2.78 37.26 -6.71
CA ASN A 172 -3.64 37.65 -5.56
C ASN A 172 -5.16 37.58 -5.77
N SER A 173 -5.95 37.08 -4.80
CA SER A 173 -5.86 37.30 -3.34
C SER A 173 -6.32 36.10 -2.51
#